data_AF-I4MX70-F1
#
_entry.id   AF-I4MX70-F1
#
_cell.length_a   1.000
_cell.length_b   1.000
_cell.length_c   1.000
_cell.angle_alpha   90.00
_cell.angle_beta   90.00
_cell.angle_gamma   90.00
#
_symmetry.space_group_name_H-M   'P 1'
#
loop_
_entity.id
_entity.type
_entity.pdbx_description
1 polymer ?
#
loop_
_entity_poly.entity_id
_entity_poly.type
_entity_poly.pdbx_seq_one_letter_code
_entity_poly.pdbx_strand_id
1 'polypeptide(L)'
;MERIWQYTALSTEQFEQLYRQPLLRYAEYVQLLPASESHHHAYAGGMLDHGLEVVATVLKLRQSHLLPATAAPEDQAVQADAWSAAIGYGALLHDIGKVAVDLEVECLDGRRWHPWHGPLENPYRFRYVTGRDYKLHNAAAGLVFTQILDRDILDWLSAYPTPWYSLLYVLAGQYEHGGVLGELVTQADRISTAQNIGGNPAKALKAPVRSLQHHLLSALRHLVRNELKLNQAGAAGWLTNEALWLVSKVAADKIRAYLLAQSIDGVPSSNIALFDELQSHGLVEANSEGKAIWKATVIDGDWQQQFTFLRLQPSLIWADETRPTEFGGTVEPVLDVEPDQTLPLAPIVANTPSPPAPYESSLHNSRSSEPPGIYPPEADDSDYLGPLLELFEMPDSDQGVALANARNTTDQNNDLGKHFLEWLRASLQNHALIINDSRAKVHTVDDTYFLVTPGIFQRYAMECQEQVVHIDSTEAWPSVQKSFEKLNLHNRKPNGENIWTCQVQGPRKRGKLNGYLIKNPLELSPDGLSNNPFLRLTDS
;
A
#
# COMPACT_ATOMS: atom_id res chain seq x y z
N MET A 1 -7.40 -3.27 20.56
CA MET A 1 -7.45 -4.07 21.81
C MET A 1 -8.69 -4.95 21.88
N GLU A 2 -9.90 -4.41 21.85
CA GLU A 2 -11.14 -5.23 21.95
C GLU A 2 -11.21 -6.33 20.88
N ARG A 3 -10.89 -6.01 19.62
CA ARG A 3 -10.82 -7.00 18.53
C ARG A 3 -9.83 -8.14 18.81
N ILE A 4 -8.64 -7.82 19.32
CA ILE A 4 -7.59 -8.81 19.68
C ILE A 4 -8.11 -9.73 20.80
N TRP A 5 -8.81 -9.16 21.78
CA TRP A 5 -9.41 -9.95 22.86
C TRP A 5 -10.52 -10.87 22.36
N GLN A 6 -11.41 -10.37 21.49
CA GLN A 6 -12.45 -11.17 20.83
C GLN A 6 -11.85 -12.33 20.02
N TYR A 7 -10.73 -12.09 19.31
CA TYR A 7 -10.13 -13.13 18.47
C TYR A 7 -9.43 -14.24 19.26
N THR A 8 -8.97 -13.93 20.47
CA THR A 8 -8.21 -14.86 21.32
C THR A 8 -9.07 -15.56 22.35
N ALA A 9 -10.25 -15.01 22.70
CA ALA A 9 -11.21 -15.58 23.64
C ALA A 9 -10.63 -15.94 25.03
N LEU A 10 -9.54 -15.26 25.43
CA LEU A 10 -8.87 -15.47 26.70
C LEU A 10 -9.63 -14.86 27.89
N SER A 11 -9.36 -15.36 29.10
CA SER A 11 -9.77 -14.65 30.31
C SER A 11 -9.10 -13.27 30.39
N THR A 12 -9.68 -12.34 31.15
CA THR A 12 -9.13 -10.98 31.31
C THR A 12 -7.69 -11.01 31.83
N GLU A 13 -7.37 -11.89 32.77
CA GLU A 13 -6.02 -12.03 33.35
C GLU A 13 -5.01 -12.55 32.33
N GLN A 14 -5.37 -13.59 31.57
CA GLN A 14 -4.51 -14.12 30.51
C GLN A 14 -4.32 -13.11 29.38
N PHE A 15 -5.38 -12.39 28.98
CA PHE A 15 -5.28 -11.35 27.96
C PHE A 15 -4.39 -10.19 28.41
N GLU A 16 -4.47 -9.81 29.69
CA GLU A 16 -3.60 -8.80 30.28
C GLU A 16 -2.13 -9.19 30.13
N GLN A 17 -1.78 -10.41 30.56
CA GLN A 17 -0.41 -10.92 30.57
C GLN A 17 0.11 -11.18 29.15
N LEU A 18 -0.64 -11.90 28.32
CA LEU A 18 -0.16 -12.38 27.02
C LEU A 18 -0.24 -11.33 25.90
N TYR A 19 -1.17 -10.38 25.97
CA TYR A 19 -1.36 -9.41 24.89
C TYR A 19 -1.23 -7.97 25.36
N ARG A 20 -1.94 -7.56 26.40
CA ARG A 20 -1.96 -6.14 26.78
C ARG A 20 -0.58 -5.62 27.21
N GLN A 21 0.12 -6.35 28.07
CA GLN A 21 1.46 -5.94 28.54
C GLN A 21 2.50 -5.89 27.42
N PRO A 22 2.64 -6.90 26.52
CA PRO A 22 3.51 -6.79 25.35
C PRO A 22 3.17 -5.64 24.41
N LEU A 23 1.87 -5.40 24.16
CA LEU A 23 1.43 -4.31 23.28
C LEU A 23 1.74 -2.93 23.88
N LEU A 24 1.61 -2.77 25.20
CA LEU A 24 2.00 -1.54 25.89
C LEU A 24 3.52 -1.33 25.82
N ARG A 25 4.32 -2.37 26.08
CA ARG A 25 5.79 -2.28 25.93
C ARG A 25 6.21 -1.97 24.50
N TYR A 26 5.55 -2.55 23.51
CA TYR A 26 5.76 -2.20 22.11
C TYR A 26 5.47 -0.72 21.86
N ALA A 27 4.32 -0.21 22.33
CA ALA A 27 3.97 1.20 22.20
C ALA A 27 4.97 2.16 22.88
N GLU A 28 5.48 1.79 24.06
CA GLU A 28 6.52 2.57 24.77
C GLU A 28 7.84 2.65 23.99
N TYR A 29 8.17 1.60 23.22
CA TYR A 29 9.38 1.52 22.40
C TYR A 29 9.26 2.26 21.07
N VAL A 30 8.14 2.10 20.36
CA VAL A 30 7.97 2.67 19.02
C VAL A 30 7.43 4.10 19.05
N GLN A 31 6.69 4.48 20.10
CA GLN A 31 6.12 5.83 20.30
C GLN A 31 5.57 6.45 19.01
N LEU A 32 6.06 7.64 18.64
CA LEU A 32 5.67 8.38 17.45
C LEU A 32 6.57 8.09 16.25
N LEU A 33 7.38 7.04 16.27
CA LEU A 33 8.23 6.67 15.14
C LEU A 33 7.37 6.21 13.95
N PRO A 34 7.73 6.61 12.71
CA PRO A 34 7.06 6.14 11.51
C PRO A 34 7.49 4.71 11.16
N ALA A 35 6.61 3.94 10.51
CA ALA A 35 6.96 2.60 10.01
C ALA A 35 7.64 2.64 8.62
N SER A 36 7.53 3.77 7.91
CA SER A 36 8.05 3.95 6.56
C SER A 36 8.42 5.41 6.26
N GLU A 37 9.32 5.65 5.31
CA GLU A 37 9.78 7.00 4.97
C GLU A 37 8.82 7.77 4.07
N SER A 38 8.10 7.07 3.19
CA SER A 38 7.29 7.67 2.13
C SER A 38 5.95 6.95 1.85
N HIS A 39 5.60 5.92 2.63
CA HIS A 39 4.43 5.07 2.40
C HIS A 39 3.29 5.33 3.40
N HIS A 40 2.32 4.42 3.44
CA HIS A 40 1.06 4.53 4.16
C HIS A 40 1.20 4.71 5.68
N HIS A 41 2.37 4.39 6.24
CA HIS A 41 2.69 4.61 7.66
C HIS A 41 3.86 5.60 7.84
N ALA A 42 4.03 6.56 6.92
CA ALA A 42 5.04 7.62 6.96
C ALA A 42 4.58 8.86 7.74
N TYR A 43 3.92 8.64 8.87
CA TYR A 43 3.46 9.69 9.77
C TYR A 43 3.86 9.36 11.22
N ALA A 44 3.75 10.35 12.10
CA ALA A 44 4.07 10.19 13.52
C ALA A 44 3.14 9.15 14.17
N GLY A 45 3.71 8.08 14.71
CA GLY A 45 2.97 6.95 15.29
C GLY A 45 2.66 5.82 14.31
N GLY A 46 3.05 5.94 13.04
CA GLY A 46 2.74 4.94 12.02
C GLY A 46 3.27 3.54 12.33
N MET A 47 4.36 3.40 13.10
CA MET A 47 4.88 2.09 13.53
C MET A 47 4.00 1.40 14.57
N LEU A 48 3.34 2.17 15.44
CA LEU A 48 2.37 1.63 16.38
C LEU A 48 1.13 1.14 15.64
N ASP A 49 0.57 1.97 14.78
CA ASP A 49 -0.64 1.64 14.01
C ASP A 49 -0.42 0.41 13.15
N HIS A 50 0.68 0.37 12.38
CA HIS A 50 1.04 -0.77 11.55
C HIS A 50 1.15 -2.07 12.38
N GLY A 51 1.90 -2.05 13.48
CA GLY A 51 2.05 -3.25 14.33
C GLY A 51 0.71 -3.77 14.87
N LEU A 52 -0.18 -2.87 15.33
CA LEU A 52 -1.49 -3.25 15.85
C LEU A 52 -2.43 -3.80 14.78
N GLU A 53 -2.38 -3.23 13.57
CA GLU A 53 -3.18 -3.68 12.43
C GLU A 53 -2.78 -5.08 11.96
N VAL A 54 -1.47 -5.35 11.83
CA VAL A 54 -0.97 -6.67 11.43
C VAL A 54 -1.31 -7.71 12.50
N VAL A 55 -1.19 -7.37 13.79
CA VAL A 55 -1.60 -8.26 14.90
C VAL A 55 -3.10 -8.59 14.85
N ALA A 56 -3.96 -7.57 14.70
CA ALA A 56 -5.40 -7.81 14.62
C ALA A 56 -5.77 -8.65 13.39
N THR A 57 -5.09 -8.42 12.26
CA THR A 57 -5.31 -9.14 11.01
C THR A 57 -4.87 -10.60 11.13
N VAL A 58 -3.67 -10.86 11.66
CA VAL A 58 -3.14 -12.23 11.78
C VAL A 58 -3.94 -13.07 12.76
N LEU A 59 -4.40 -12.49 13.88
CA LEU A 59 -5.21 -13.22 14.86
C LEU A 59 -6.59 -13.57 14.32
N LYS A 60 -7.15 -12.71 13.44
CA LYS A 60 -8.37 -13.02 12.71
C LYS A 60 -8.15 -14.18 11.73
N LEU A 61 -7.07 -14.14 10.93
CA LEU A 61 -6.70 -15.23 10.01
C LEU A 61 -6.47 -16.56 10.75
N ARG A 62 -5.87 -16.50 11.95
CA ARG A 62 -5.64 -17.68 12.77
C ARG A 62 -6.95 -18.37 13.18
N GLN A 63 -8.09 -17.69 13.25
CA GLN A 63 -9.35 -18.32 13.68
C GLN A 63 -9.85 -19.42 12.72
N SER A 64 -9.50 -19.37 11.43
CA SER A 64 -9.77 -20.47 10.48
C SER A 64 -8.79 -21.64 10.56
N HIS A 65 -7.73 -21.53 11.35
CA HIS A 65 -6.66 -22.52 11.39
C HIS A 65 -6.70 -23.34 12.68
N LEU A 66 -6.84 -24.65 12.54
CA LEU A 66 -6.65 -25.61 13.63
C LEU A 66 -5.17 -25.95 13.72
N LEU A 67 -4.46 -25.36 14.68
CA LEU A 67 -3.02 -25.53 14.86
C LEU A 67 -2.69 -26.29 16.15
N PRO A 68 -1.73 -27.23 16.13
CA PRO A 68 -1.00 -27.73 14.94
C PRO A 68 -1.87 -28.60 14.02
N ALA A 69 -1.75 -28.44 12.70
CA ALA A 69 -2.63 -29.08 11.70
C ALA A 69 -2.60 -30.62 11.71
N THR A 70 -1.53 -31.23 12.20
CA THR A 70 -1.34 -32.69 12.23
C THR A 70 -1.59 -33.32 13.61
N ALA A 71 -1.90 -32.52 14.62
CA ALA A 71 -2.11 -32.98 15.99
C ALA A 71 -3.57 -33.41 16.24
N ALA A 72 -3.79 -34.26 17.26
CA ALA A 72 -5.13 -34.60 17.70
C ALA A 72 -5.86 -33.35 18.23
N PRO A 73 -7.22 -33.27 18.16
CA PRO A 73 -7.96 -32.11 18.64
C PRO A 73 -7.67 -31.74 20.11
N GLU A 74 -7.38 -32.74 20.95
CA GLU A 74 -6.97 -32.56 22.34
C GLU A 74 -5.63 -31.82 22.45
N ASP A 75 -4.64 -32.25 21.67
CA ASP A 75 -3.32 -31.60 21.60
C ASP A 75 -3.40 -30.19 20.98
N GLN A 76 -4.28 -30.00 19.99
CA GLN A 76 -4.56 -28.69 19.41
C GLN A 76 -5.13 -27.73 20.45
N ALA A 77 -6.12 -28.17 21.24
CA ALA A 77 -6.71 -27.36 22.31
C ALA A 77 -5.68 -26.98 23.39
N VAL A 78 -4.78 -27.91 23.76
CA VAL A 78 -3.73 -27.67 24.77
C VAL A 78 -2.72 -26.59 24.33
N GLN A 79 -2.44 -26.49 23.03
CA GLN A 79 -1.43 -25.56 22.49
C GLN A 79 -2.05 -24.36 21.76
N ALA A 80 -3.38 -24.25 21.74
CA ALA A 80 -4.12 -23.24 20.99
C ALA A 80 -3.68 -21.82 21.32
N ASP A 81 -3.52 -21.52 22.60
CA ASP A 81 -3.12 -20.20 23.10
C ASP A 81 -1.65 -19.89 22.78
N ALA A 82 -0.77 -20.88 22.90
CA ALA A 82 0.64 -20.75 22.55
C ALA A 82 0.83 -20.44 21.06
N TRP A 83 0.06 -21.09 20.18
CA TRP A 83 0.06 -20.77 18.75
C TRP A 83 -0.47 -19.36 18.46
N SER A 84 -1.60 -18.98 19.07
CA SER A 84 -2.15 -17.62 18.92
C SER A 84 -1.17 -16.55 19.37
N ALA A 85 -0.51 -16.76 20.51
CA ALA A 85 0.47 -15.84 21.07
C ALA A 85 1.69 -15.74 20.16
N ALA A 86 2.28 -16.88 19.76
CA ALA A 86 3.43 -16.91 18.85
C ALA A 86 3.15 -16.19 17.52
N ILE A 87 1.99 -16.46 16.90
CA ILE A 87 1.60 -15.80 15.65
C ILE A 87 1.42 -14.28 15.87
N GLY A 88 0.75 -13.89 16.96
CA GLY A 88 0.59 -12.48 17.32
C GLY A 88 1.92 -11.77 17.58
N TYR A 89 2.86 -12.41 18.27
CA TYR A 89 4.19 -11.84 18.53
C TYR A 89 5.03 -11.75 17.27
N GLY A 90 4.97 -12.77 16.40
CA GLY A 90 5.60 -12.72 15.08
C GLY A 90 5.13 -11.51 14.29
N ALA A 91 3.82 -11.30 14.20
CA ALA A 91 3.22 -10.12 13.55
C ALA A 91 3.61 -8.80 14.22
N LEU A 92 3.60 -8.72 15.55
CA LEU A 92 3.93 -7.48 16.27
C LEU A 92 5.38 -7.05 16.05
N LEU A 93 6.30 -8.03 15.98
CA LEU A 93 7.74 -7.79 16.07
C LEU A 93 8.46 -7.96 14.74
N HIS A 94 7.79 -8.38 13.67
CA HIS A 94 8.41 -8.65 12.37
C HIS A 94 9.25 -7.46 11.86
N ASP A 95 8.81 -6.23 12.15
CA ASP A 95 9.43 -4.99 11.70
C ASP A 95 10.12 -4.19 12.83
N ILE A 96 10.19 -4.71 14.06
CA ILE A 96 10.69 -3.94 15.21
C ILE A 96 12.16 -3.52 15.04
N GLY A 97 12.96 -4.28 14.31
CA GLY A 97 14.37 -3.96 14.08
C GLY A 97 14.59 -2.65 13.33
N LYS A 98 13.57 -2.12 12.65
CA LYS A 98 13.64 -0.81 11.97
C LYS A 98 14.02 0.32 12.94
N VAL A 99 13.53 0.27 14.19
CA VAL A 99 13.87 1.29 15.21
C VAL A 99 15.35 1.25 15.62
N ALA A 100 16.05 0.14 15.36
CA ALA A 100 17.45 -0.04 15.69
C ALA A 100 18.40 0.37 14.56
N VAL A 101 18.03 0.13 13.29
CA VAL A 101 18.95 0.27 12.16
C VAL A 101 18.46 1.17 11.02
N ASP A 102 17.16 1.38 10.87
CA ASP A 102 16.62 2.22 9.78
C ASP A 102 16.50 3.69 10.21
N LEU A 103 16.42 3.93 11.53
CA LEU A 103 16.28 5.24 12.15
C LEU A 103 17.51 5.62 12.99
N GLU A 104 17.92 6.86 12.85
CA GLU A 104 18.76 7.53 13.84
C GLU A 104 17.89 8.45 14.69
N VAL A 105 17.82 8.14 15.98
CA VAL A 105 17.07 8.91 16.96
C VAL A 105 18.04 9.62 17.90
N GLU A 106 17.83 10.92 18.09
CA GLU A 106 18.62 11.78 18.96
C GLU A 106 17.73 12.39 20.04
N CYS A 107 18.08 12.16 21.30
CA CYS A 107 17.39 12.73 22.45
C CYS A 107 17.67 14.23 22.58
N LEU A 108 16.85 14.94 23.36
CA LEU A 108 17.00 16.38 23.60
C LEU A 108 18.40 16.79 24.11
N ASP A 109 19.09 15.90 24.82
CA ASP A 109 20.45 16.12 25.33
C ASP A 109 21.57 15.87 24.30
N GLY A 110 21.20 15.60 23.05
CA GLY A 110 22.11 15.35 21.93
C GLY A 110 22.66 13.93 21.88
N ARG A 111 22.27 13.04 22.80
CA ARG A 111 22.72 11.64 22.78
C ARG A 111 21.89 10.82 21.79
N ARG A 112 22.56 9.94 21.05
CA ARG A 112 21.90 8.94 20.22
C ARG A 112 21.16 7.94 21.10
N TRP A 113 19.91 7.67 20.77
CA TRP A 113 19.16 6.59 21.38
C TRP A 113 19.54 5.24 20.75
N HIS A 114 19.64 4.24 21.60
CA HIS A 114 19.89 2.86 21.23
C HIS A 114 18.78 2.03 21.86
N PRO A 115 17.95 1.31 21.08
CA PRO A 115 16.78 0.61 21.62
C PRO A 115 17.12 -0.38 22.74
N TRP A 116 18.28 -1.03 22.70
CA TRP A 116 18.72 -1.95 23.74
C TRP A 116 19.10 -1.30 25.08
N HIS A 117 19.08 0.03 25.19
CA HIS A 117 19.26 0.75 26.46
C HIS A 117 17.94 1.10 27.16
N GLY A 118 16.79 0.74 26.59
CA GLY A 118 15.48 1.06 27.14
C GLY A 118 14.66 2.00 26.24
N PRO A 119 13.39 2.26 26.60
CA PRO A 119 12.50 3.14 25.84
C PRO A 119 12.94 4.60 25.89
N LEU A 120 12.38 5.42 25.00
CA LEU A 120 12.61 6.87 24.97
C LEU A 120 11.84 7.56 26.11
N GLU A 121 12.54 8.24 27.01
CA GLU A 121 11.90 8.95 28.13
C GLU A 121 11.79 10.47 27.91
N ASN A 122 12.57 11.02 26.98
CA ASN A 122 12.68 12.44 26.72
C ASN A 122 12.25 12.78 25.30
N PRO A 123 11.85 14.04 25.02
CA PRO A 123 11.64 14.51 23.66
C PRO A 123 12.85 14.21 22.77
N TYR A 124 12.56 13.83 21.52
CA TYR A 124 13.58 13.37 20.58
C TYR A 124 13.29 13.92 19.18
N ARG A 125 14.31 13.86 18.33
CA ARG A 125 14.18 13.98 16.88
C ARG A 125 14.70 12.70 16.24
N PHE A 126 14.25 12.43 15.03
CA PHE A 126 14.74 11.28 14.27
C PHE A 126 14.96 11.65 12.80
N ARG A 127 15.78 10.84 12.14
CA ARG A 127 15.96 10.86 10.68
C ARG A 127 16.20 9.43 10.18
N TYR A 128 15.89 9.20 8.91
CA TYR A 128 16.24 7.94 8.28
C TYR A 128 17.73 7.83 7.98
N VAL A 129 18.26 6.62 8.08
CA VAL A 129 19.63 6.30 7.65
C VAL A 129 19.67 6.23 6.12
N THR A 130 20.57 6.98 5.51
CA THR A 130 20.83 6.99 4.06
C THR A 130 21.58 5.72 3.65
N GLY A 131 21.13 5.06 2.57
CA GLY A 131 21.80 3.84 2.07
C GLY A 131 21.61 2.61 2.97
N ARG A 132 20.52 2.56 3.75
CA ARG A 132 20.19 1.44 4.64
C ARG A 132 20.02 0.12 3.89
N ASP A 133 20.49 -0.96 4.50
CA ASP A 133 20.22 -2.32 4.05
C ASP A 133 18.86 -2.75 4.60
N TYR A 134 17.86 -2.80 3.74
CA TYR A 134 16.50 -3.19 4.10
C TYR A 134 16.37 -4.63 4.60
N LYS A 135 17.38 -5.50 4.40
CA LYS A 135 17.38 -6.84 4.99
C LYS A 135 17.90 -6.84 6.42
N LEU A 136 18.64 -5.80 6.81
CA LEU A 136 19.30 -5.73 8.11
C LEU A 136 18.29 -5.60 9.26
N HIS A 137 17.16 -4.92 9.06
CA HIS A 137 16.19 -4.75 10.15
C HIS A 137 15.61 -6.09 10.62
N ASN A 138 15.47 -7.09 9.74
CA ASN A 138 15.01 -8.41 10.14
C ASN A 138 16.01 -9.07 11.10
N ALA A 139 17.31 -8.98 10.80
CA ALA A 139 18.35 -9.47 11.70
C ALA A 139 18.46 -8.62 12.99
N ALA A 140 18.21 -7.31 12.89
CA ALA A 140 18.30 -6.38 14.01
C ALA A 140 17.11 -6.48 14.98
N ALA A 141 16.01 -7.14 14.61
CA ALA A 141 14.90 -7.42 15.52
C ALA A 141 15.36 -8.12 16.81
N GLY A 142 16.42 -8.94 16.71
CA GLY A 142 17.12 -9.60 17.81
C GLY A 142 17.61 -8.68 18.92
N LEU A 143 17.83 -7.40 18.63
CA LEU A 143 18.31 -6.43 19.62
C LEU A 143 17.19 -5.93 20.54
N VAL A 144 15.92 -6.13 20.16
CA VAL A 144 14.77 -5.45 20.79
C VAL A 144 13.68 -6.41 21.25
N PHE A 145 13.47 -7.57 20.62
CA PHE A 145 12.29 -8.40 20.94
C PHE A 145 12.21 -8.84 22.42
N THR A 146 13.34 -9.06 23.11
CA THR A 146 13.36 -9.43 24.54
C THR A 146 13.00 -8.27 25.48
N GLN A 147 12.89 -7.06 24.95
CA GLN A 147 12.35 -5.92 25.69
C GLN A 147 10.82 -5.90 25.64
N ILE A 148 10.24 -6.46 24.57
CA ILE A 148 8.80 -6.49 24.32
C ILE A 148 8.15 -7.79 24.79
N LEU A 149 8.87 -8.91 24.71
CA LEU A 149 8.49 -10.20 25.31
C LEU A 149 9.32 -10.38 26.58
N ASP A 150 8.66 -10.47 27.73
CA ASP A 150 9.38 -10.59 29.01
C ASP A 150 9.83 -12.03 29.24
N ARG A 151 10.54 -12.25 30.34
CA ARG A 151 11.06 -13.56 30.70
C ARG A 151 9.93 -14.58 30.91
N ASP A 152 8.83 -14.18 31.51
CA ASP A 152 7.71 -15.07 31.80
C ASP A 152 7.03 -15.56 30.51
N ILE A 153 6.83 -14.68 29.52
CA ILE A 153 6.31 -15.04 28.19
C ILE A 153 7.28 -15.97 27.46
N LEU A 154 8.59 -15.66 27.48
CA LEU A 154 9.60 -16.47 26.80
C LEU A 154 9.74 -17.86 27.43
N ASP A 155 9.77 -17.93 28.77
CA ASP A 155 9.83 -19.18 29.52
C ASP A 155 8.57 -20.02 29.24
N TRP A 156 7.39 -19.41 29.28
CA TRP A 156 6.12 -20.08 28.96
C TRP A 156 6.09 -20.61 27.51
N LEU A 157 6.41 -19.77 26.53
CA LEU A 157 6.32 -20.16 25.12
C LEU A 157 7.36 -21.22 24.74
N SER A 158 8.54 -21.19 25.38
CA SER A 158 9.59 -22.21 25.16
C SER A 158 9.17 -23.63 25.57
N ALA A 159 8.16 -23.76 26.44
CA ALA A 159 7.56 -25.05 26.79
C ALA A 159 6.76 -25.69 25.62
N TYR A 160 6.54 -24.95 24.53
CA TYR A 160 5.85 -25.39 23.31
C TYR A 160 6.84 -25.33 22.12
N PRO A 161 7.63 -26.38 21.88
CA PRO A 161 8.77 -26.32 20.95
C PRO A 161 8.40 -25.90 19.52
N THR A 162 7.28 -26.40 18.98
CA THR A 162 6.88 -26.12 17.60
C THR A 162 6.55 -24.64 17.36
N PRO A 163 5.57 -24.01 18.07
CA PRO A 163 5.33 -22.58 17.91
C PRO A 163 6.53 -21.72 18.31
N TRP A 164 7.33 -22.17 19.28
CA TRP A 164 8.57 -21.49 19.69
C TRP A 164 9.59 -21.42 18.55
N TYR A 165 9.92 -22.54 17.90
CA TYR A 165 10.87 -22.55 16.79
C TYR A 165 10.36 -21.71 15.60
N SER A 166 9.08 -21.85 15.26
CA SER A 166 8.45 -21.05 14.21
C SER A 166 8.56 -19.55 14.48
N LEU A 167 8.31 -19.11 15.72
CA LEU A 167 8.47 -17.71 16.11
C LEU A 167 9.92 -17.25 15.93
N LEU A 168 10.90 -18.01 16.42
CA LEU A 168 12.31 -17.63 16.32
C LEU A 168 12.78 -17.48 14.87
N TYR A 169 12.35 -18.36 13.97
CA TYR A 169 12.66 -18.23 12.53
C TYR A 169 12.05 -16.98 11.93
N VAL A 170 10.78 -16.68 12.24
CA VAL A 170 10.10 -15.47 11.76
C VAL A 170 10.77 -14.20 12.29
N LEU A 171 11.12 -14.15 13.57
CA LEU A 171 11.84 -13.01 14.16
C LEU A 171 13.25 -12.84 13.59
N ALA A 172 13.86 -13.89 13.04
CA ALA A 172 15.13 -13.82 12.32
C ALA A 172 14.97 -13.45 10.84
N GLY A 173 13.74 -13.20 10.36
CA GLY A 173 13.42 -12.91 8.97
C GLY A 173 13.39 -14.12 8.03
N GLN A 174 13.41 -15.34 8.58
CA GLN A 174 13.38 -16.60 7.83
C GLN A 174 11.96 -17.16 7.79
N TYR A 175 11.05 -16.41 7.16
CA TYR A 175 9.61 -16.73 7.13
C TYR A 175 9.32 -18.10 6.54
N GLU A 176 10.11 -18.53 5.55
CA GLU A 176 10.01 -19.85 4.92
C GLU A 176 10.31 -21.01 5.89
N HIS A 177 11.11 -20.77 6.92
CA HIS A 177 11.38 -21.74 7.98
C HIS A 177 10.36 -21.64 9.14
N GLY A 178 9.54 -20.60 9.17
CA GLY A 178 8.49 -20.38 10.17
C GLY A 178 7.26 -21.28 10.00
N GLY A 179 7.12 -21.96 8.85
CA GLY A 179 5.94 -22.75 8.50
C GLY A 179 4.67 -21.90 8.49
N VAL A 180 3.56 -22.46 8.98
CA VAL A 180 2.25 -21.78 8.99
C VAL A 180 2.29 -20.43 9.71
N LEU A 181 3.14 -20.26 10.74
CA LEU A 181 3.30 -18.97 11.42
C LEU A 181 3.87 -17.91 10.46
N GLY A 182 4.91 -18.25 9.72
CA GLY A 182 5.54 -17.35 8.74
C GLY A 182 4.61 -17.02 7.58
N GLU A 183 3.85 -18.00 7.09
CA GLU A 183 2.82 -17.82 6.06
C GLU A 183 1.73 -16.85 6.53
N LEU A 184 1.17 -17.06 7.73
CA LEU A 184 0.12 -16.22 8.29
C LEU A 184 0.60 -14.78 8.53
N VAL A 185 1.81 -14.59 9.06
CA VAL A 185 2.38 -13.24 9.26
C VAL A 185 2.57 -12.52 7.92
N THR A 186 3.14 -13.20 6.92
CA THR A 186 3.31 -12.64 5.57
C THR A 186 1.96 -12.28 4.94
N GLN A 187 0.96 -13.13 5.13
CA GLN A 187 -0.40 -12.92 4.63
C GLN A 187 -1.07 -11.72 5.32
N ALA A 188 -0.93 -11.60 6.63
CA ALA A 188 -1.49 -10.51 7.42
C ALA A 188 -0.88 -9.15 7.06
N ASP A 189 0.44 -9.08 6.90
CA ASP A 189 1.13 -7.86 6.48
C ASP A 189 0.64 -7.36 5.12
N ARG A 190 0.50 -8.29 4.16
CA ARG A 190 -0.03 -7.99 2.82
C ARG A 190 -1.49 -7.49 2.88
N ILE A 191 -2.34 -8.12 3.70
CA ILE A 191 -3.73 -7.70 3.85
C ILE A 191 -3.82 -6.32 4.49
N SER A 192 -3.12 -6.11 5.61
CA SER A 192 -3.11 -4.84 6.34
C SER A 192 -2.63 -3.70 5.44
N THR A 193 -1.51 -3.92 4.73
CA THR A 193 -1.01 -2.97 3.74
C THR A 193 -2.07 -2.72 2.67
N ALA A 194 -2.62 -3.75 2.03
CA ALA A 194 -3.61 -3.59 0.96
C ALA A 194 -4.86 -2.80 1.41
N GLN A 195 -5.41 -3.08 2.59
CA GLN A 195 -6.56 -2.35 3.15
C GLN A 195 -6.26 -0.85 3.28
N ASN A 196 -5.05 -0.48 3.69
CA ASN A 196 -4.64 0.91 3.89
C ASN A 196 -4.31 1.66 2.58
N ILE A 197 -3.97 0.95 1.50
CA ILE A 197 -3.80 1.54 0.15
C ILE A 197 -5.15 1.62 -0.61
N GLY A 198 -6.23 1.07 -0.05
CA GLY A 198 -7.52 0.93 -0.74
C GLY A 198 -7.54 -0.23 -1.77
N GLY A 199 -6.64 -1.19 -1.61
CA GLY A 199 -6.60 -2.44 -2.36
C GLY A 199 -7.58 -3.49 -1.80
N ASN A 200 -7.97 -4.46 -2.63
CA ASN A 200 -8.90 -5.51 -2.25
C ASN A 200 -8.17 -6.64 -1.47
N PRO A 201 -8.50 -6.90 -0.18
CA PRO A 201 -7.86 -7.95 0.62
C PRO A 201 -8.04 -9.36 0.03
N ALA A 202 -9.17 -9.62 -0.65
CA ALA A 202 -9.42 -10.89 -1.33
C ALA A 202 -8.48 -11.14 -2.53
N LYS A 203 -7.98 -10.07 -3.15
CA LYS A 203 -6.99 -10.14 -4.23
C LYS A 203 -5.57 -10.26 -3.68
N ALA A 204 -5.27 -9.60 -2.55
CA ALA A 204 -3.98 -9.70 -1.88
C ALA A 204 -3.62 -11.14 -1.48
N LEU A 205 -4.62 -11.97 -1.15
CA LEU A 205 -4.46 -13.39 -0.84
C LEU A 205 -4.22 -14.30 -2.05
N LYS A 206 -4.70 -13.90 -3.23
CA LYS A 206 -4.62 -14.68 -4.48
C LYS A 206 -3.39 -14.32 -5.32
N ALA A 207 -2.71 -13.22 -5.00
CA ALA A 207 -1.51 -12.79 -5.72
C ALA A 207 -0.29 -13.65 -5.31
N PRO A 208 0.53 -14.11 -6.28
CA PRO A 208 1.63 -15.05 -6.05
C PRO A 208 2.64 -14.54 -5.01
N VAL A 209 3.19 -15.47 -4.21
CA VAL A 209 4.06 -15.30 -3.02
C VAL A 209 5.35 -14.49 -3.27
N ARG A 210 5.65 -14.10 -4.51
CA ARG A 210 6.87 -13.34 -4.84
C ARG A 210 6.65 -11.85 -4.60
N SER A 211 7.58 -11.21 -3.88
CA SER A 211 7.50 -9.79 -3.57
C SER A 211 7.42 -8.92 -4.83
N LEU A 212 6.84 -7.72 -4.71
CA LEU A 212 6.81 -6.74 -5.81
C LEU A 212 8.22 -6.44 -6.34
N GLN A 213 9.22 -6.39 -5.46
CA GLN A 213 10.64 -6.30 -5.81
C GLN A 213 11.08 -7.39 -6.80
N HIS A 214 10.76 -8.66 -6.53
CA HIS A 214 11.13 -9.77 -7.41
C HIS A 214 10.50 -9.61 -8.79
N HIS A 215 9.23 -9.21 -8.82
CA HIS A 215 8.49 -8.96 -10.05
C HIS A 215 9.06 -7.78 -10.84
N LEU A 216 9.40 -6.67 -10.18
CA LEU A 216 10.05 -5.51 -10.78
C LEU A 216 11.41 -5.85 -11.38
N LEU A 217 12.24 -6.61 -10.65
CA LEU A 217 13.53 -7.06 -11.14
C LEU A 217 13.38 -8.04 -12.32
N SER A 218 12.40 -8.95 -12.27
CA SER A 218 12.09 -9.86 -13.37
C SER A 218 11.64 -9.10 -14.61
N ALA A 219 10.78 -8.09 -14.44
CA ALA A 219 10.34 -7.21 -15.53
C ALA A 219 11.53 -6.47 -16.14
N LEU A 220 12.39 -5.84 -15.33
CA LEU A 220 13.60 -5.16 -15.79
C LEU A 220 14.51 -6.10 -16.61
N ARG A 221 14.79 -7.30 -16.09
CA ARG A 221 15.61 -8.29 -16.80
C ARG A 221 15.00 -8.69 -18.13
N HIS A 222 13.69 -8.97 -18.14
CA HIS A 222 12.99 -9.35 -19.38
C HIS A 222 13.03 -8.23 -20.42
N LEU A 223 12.69 -7.00 -20.01
CA LEU A 223 12.62 -5.86 -20.90
C LEU A 223 13.99 -5.54 -21.50
N VAL A 224 15.04 -5.49 -20.68
CA VAL A 224 16.39 -5.14 -21.15
C VAL A 224 16.96 -6.23 -22.08
N ARG A 225 16.64 -7.51 -21.83
CA ARG A 225 17.17 -8.62 -22.63
C ARG A 225 16.40 -8.84 -23.93
N ASN A 226 15.09 -8.64 -23.93
CA ASN A 226 14.21 -9.12 -25.02
C ASN A 226 13.48 -8.00 -25.78
N GLU A 227 13.27 -6.82 -25.18
CA GLU A 227 12.40 -5.80 -25.76
C GLU A 227 13.06 -4.44 -26.02
N LEU A 228 13.95 -4.01 -25.14
CA LEU A 228 14.58 -2.70 -25.23
C LEU A 228 15.79 -2.76 -26.14
N LYS A 229 15.80 -1.91 -27.17
CA LYS A 229 17.01 -1.66 -27.94
C LYS A 229 17.96 -0.79 -27.13
N LEU A 230 19.24 -1.16 -27.10
CA LEU A 230 20.30 -0.46 -26.39
C LEU A 230 21.33 0.13 -27.36
N ASN A 231 22.05 1.17 -26.93
CA ASN A 231 23.30 1.66 -27.54
C ASN A 231 23.18 2.17 -28.98
N GLN A 232 22.05 2.79 -29.33
CA GLN A 232 21.84 3.39 -30.65
C GLN A 232 20.96 4.65 -30.55
N ALA A 233 21.03 5.53 -31.54
CA ALA A 233 20.09 6.66 -31.63
C ALA A 233 18.63 6.15 -31.68
N GLY A 234 17.76 6.71 -30.84
CA GLY A 234 16.38 6.26 -30.67
C GLY A 234 16.20 4.99 -29.82
N ALA A 235 17.27 4.47 -29.21
CA ALA A 235 17.20 3.42 -28.20
C ALA A 235 16.42 3.86 -26.95
N ALA A 236 16.00 2.87 -26.17
CA ALA A 236 15.38 3.09 -24.87
C ALA A 236 16.38 3.03 -23.71
N GLY A 237 17.65 2.75 -24.00
CA GLY A 237 18.71 2.77 -23.01
C GLY A 237 20.13 2.69 -23.57
N TRP A 238 21.10 3.02 -22.72
CA TRP A 238 22.53 3.04 -23.03
C TRP A 238 23.30 2.36 -21.90
N LEU A 239 24.09 1.36 -22.25
CA LEU A 239 24.99 0.65 -21.34
C LEU A 239 26.38 1.28 -21.44
N THR A 240 26.82 1.91 -20.36
CA THR A 240 28.18 2.41 -20.17
C THR A 240 28.97 1.43 -19.31
N ASN A 241 30.28 1.65 -19.17
CA ASN A 241 31.14 0.91 -18.25
C ASN A 241 30.64 0.96 -16.79
N GLU A 242 30.05 2.09 -16.37
CA GLU A 242 29.61 2.32 -15.00
C GLU A 242 28.17 1.87 -14.75
N ALA A 243 27.25 2.15 -15.67
CA ALA A 243 25.82 1.98 -15.44
C ALA A 243 25.02 1.68 -16.71
N LEU A 244 23.87 1.06 -16.49
CA LEU A 244 22.79 0.98 -17.48
C LEU A 244 21.84 2.16 -17.29
N TRP A 245 21.70 2.98 -18.33
CA TRP A 245 20.81 4.14 -18.35
C TRP A 245 19.56 3.80 -19.15
N LEU A 246 18.39 3.78 -18.53
CA LEU A 246 17.11 3.52 -19.20
C LEU A 246 16.24 4.78 -19.22
N VAL A 247 15.67 5.13 -20.38
CA VAL A 247 14.80 6.31 -20.50
C VAL A 247 13.60 6.13 -19.57
N SER A 248 13.45 7.04 -18.61
CA SER A 248 12.60 6.87 -17.42
C SER A 248 11.14 6.56 -17.77
N LYS A 249 10.54 7.34 -18.67
CA LYS A 249 9.15 7.15 -19.12
C LYS A 249 8.97 5.84 -19.86
N VAL A 250 9.86 5.52 -20.80
CA VAL A 250 9.76 4.30 -21.63
C VAL A 250 9.91 3.05 -20.76
N ALA A 251 10.86 3.06 -19.84
CA ALA A 251 11.08 1.97 -18.89
C ALA A 251 9.87 1.79 -17.97
N ALA A 252 9.36 2.87 -17.36
CA ALA A 252 8.19 2.81 -16.47
C ALA A 252 6.95 2.25 -17.17
N ASP A 253 6.63 2.77 -18.35
CA ASP A 253 5.44 2.37 -19.10
C ASP A 253 5.52 0.87 -19.50
N LYS A 254 6.71 0.40 -19.91
CA LYS A 254 6.94 -1.01 -20.25
C LYS A 254 6.97 -1.94 -19.02
N ILE A 255 7.58 -1.53 -17.91
CA ILE A 255 7.55 -2.29 -16.66
C ILE A 255 6.10 -2.48 -16.22
N ARG A 256 5.33 -1.40 -16.19
CA ARG A 256 3.91 -1.46 -15.83
C ARG A 256 3.14 -2.39 -16.77
N ALA A 257 3.32 -2.25 -18.08
CA ALA A 257 2.65 -3.11 -19.06
C ALA A 257 3.01 -4.59 -18.86
N TYR A 258 4.28 -4.91 -18.60
CA TYR A 258 4.74 -6.27 -18.34
C TYR A 258 4.11 -6.85 -17.07
N LEU A 259 4.08 -6.09 -15.99
CA LEU A 259 3.52 -6.54 -14.71
C LEU A 259 2.00 -6.74 -14.79
N LEU A 260 1.29 -5.82 -15.45
CA LEU A 260 -0.14 -5.93 -15.70
C LEU A 260 -0.49 -7.12 -16.60
N ALA A 261 0.34 -7.41 -17.62
CA ALA A 261 0.15 -8.57 -18.49
C ALA A 261 0.30 -9.90 -17.74
N GLN A 262 1.12 -9.92 -16.68
CA GLN A 262 1.28 -11.08 -15.80
C GLN A 262 0.24 -11.13 -14.66
N SER A 263 -0.76 -10.25 -14.67
CA SER A 263 -1.79 -10.16 -13.63
C SER A 263 -1.21 -9.98 -12.21
N ILE A 264 -0.07 -9.27 -12.10
CA ILE A 264 0.56 -8.96 -10.82
C ILE A 264 -0.17 -7.79 -10.18
N ASP A 265 -0.66 -7.97 -8.96
CA ASP A 265 -1.30 -6.93 -8.16
C ASP A 265 -0.26 -6.06 -7.42
N GLY A 266 -0.64 -4.83 -7.04
CA GLY A 266 0.26 -3.89 -6.35
C GLY A 266 1.15 -3.05 -7.27
N VAL A 267 0.95 -3.12 -8.59
CA VAL A 267 1.70 -2.32 -9.56
C VAL A 267 1.34 -0.83 -9.39
N PRO A 268 2.33 0.05 -9.17
CA PRO A 268 2.07 1.47 -9.04
C PRO A 268 1.36 2.08 -10.25
N SER A 269 0.24 2.75 -9.98
CA SER A 269 -0.64 3.35 -11.01
C SER A 269 -0.03 4.60 -11.67
N SER A 270 0.97 5.22 -11.04
CA SER A 270 1.69 6.39 -11.57
C SER A 270 3.18 6.09 -11.78
N ASN A 271 3.82 6.81 -12.72
CA ASN A 271 5.26 6.64 -12.96
C ASN A 271 6.08 7.10 -11.75
N ILE A 272 5.61 8.13 -11.03
CA ILE A 272 6.28 8.63 -9.81
C ILE A 272 6.34 7.52 -8.75
N ALA A 273 5.19 6.93 -8.42
CA ALA A 273 5.14 5.84 -7.45
C ALA A 273 5.95 4.61 -7.90
N LEU A 274 6.03 4.33 -9.21
CA LEU A 274 6.88 3.26 -9.73
C LEU A 274 8.38 3.56 -9.57
N PHE A 275 8.79 4.81 -9.76
CA PHE A 275 10.18 5.21 -9.57
C PHE A 275 10.58 5.13 -8.09
N ASP A 276 9.70 5.55 -7.20
CA ASP A 276 9.91 5.46 -5.76
C ASP A 276 10.02 4.00 -5.32
N GLU A 277 9.20 3.10 -5.88
CA GLU A 277 9.26 1.66 -5.60
C GLU A 277 10.54 0.99 -6.12
N LEU A 278 10.97 1.35 -7.32
CA LEU A 278 12.24 0.87 -7.87
C LEU A 278 13.42 1.33 -7.01
N GLN A 279 13.35 2.56 -6.49
CA GLN A 279 14.40 3.14 -5.66
C GLN A 279 14.39 2.57 -4.23
N SER A 280 13.21 2.38 -3.62
CA SER A 280 13.05 1.80 -2.28
C SER A 280 13.62 0.38 -2.23
N HIS A 281 13.49 -0.37 -3.32
CA HIS A 281 14.03 -1.71 -3.48
C HIS A 281 15.49 -1.77 -3.96
N GLY A 282 16.16 -0.63 -4.15
CA GLY A 282 17.56 -0.57 -4.60
C GLY A 282 17.79 -1.05 -6.03
N LEU A 283 16.73 -1.05 -6.87
CA LEU A 283 16.82 -1.46 -8.28
C LEU A 283 17.31 -0.33 -9.19
N VAL A 284 17.22 0.92 -8.74
CA VAL A 284 17.73 2.13 -9.41
C VAL A 284 18.54 2.98 -8.45
N GLU A 285 19.58 3.64 -8.95
CA GLU A 285 20.46 4.52 -8.17
C GLU A 285 19.90 5.93 -8.04
N ALA A 286 20.03 6.50 -6.85
CA ALA A 286 19.64 7.88 -6.57
C ALA A 286 20.63 8.88 -7.17
N ASN A 287 20.13 10.00 -7.68
CA ASN A 287 20.95 11.15 -8.08
C ASN A 287 21.50 11.91 -6.85
N SER A 288 22.27 12.98 -7.09
CA SER A 288 22.84 13.83 -6.03
C SER A 288 21.82 14.50 -5.11
N GLU A 289 20.54 14.57 -5.51
CA GLU A 289 19.43 15.09 -4.70
C GLU A 289 18.64 13.98 -4.00
N GLY A 290 19.05 12.72 -4.10
CA GLY A 290 18.36 11.58 -3.53
C GLY A 290 17.15 11.09 -4.33
N LYS A 291 16.93 11.57 -5.56
CA LYS A 291 15.79 11.16 -6.41
C LYS A 291 16.18 10.07 -7.41
N ALA A 292 15.22 9.23 -7.80
CA ALA A 292 15.41 8.15 -8.77
C ALA A 292 15.69 8.63 -10.22
N ILE A 293 15.28 9.86 -10.56
CA ILE A 293 15.35 10.37 -11.94
C ILE A 293 16.65 11.18 -12.15
N TRP A 294 17.41 10.76 -13.15
CA TRP A 294 18.60 11.46 -13.62
C TRP A 294 18.30 12.27 -14.88
N LYS A 295 18.84 13.48 -15.01
CA LYS A 295 18.90 14.19 -16.29
C LYS A 295 20.32 14.00 -16.84
N ALA A 296 20.43 13.48 -18.06
CA ALA A 296 21.73 13.29 -18.70
C ALA A 296 21.65 13.52 -20.20
N THR A 297 22.77 13.94 -20.79
CA THR A 297 22.94 14.10 -22.22
C THR A 297 23.70 12.89 -22.76
N VAL A 298 23.13 12.24 -23.77
CA VAL A 298 23.81 11.17 -24.52
C VAL A 298 24.52 11.81 -25.70
N ILE A 299 25.79 11.49 -25.90
CA ILE A 299 26.64 12.00 -26.98
C ILE A 299 27.14 10.79 -27.80
N ASP A 300 26.86 10.80 -29.11
CA ASP A 300 27.28 9.80 -30.10
C ASP A 300 27.85 10.51 -31.34
N GLY A 301 29.15 10.80 -31.32
CA GLY A 301 29.80 11.62 -32.35
C GLY A 301 29.21 13.04 -32.40
N ASP A 302 28.65 13.44 -33.55
CA ASP A 302 28.01 14.75 -33.73
C ASP A 302 26.56 14.80 -33.21
N TRP A 303 25.98 13.65 -32.85
CA TRP A 303 24.63 13.57 -32.30
C TRP A 303 24.66 13.71 -30.78
N GLN A 304 23.84 14.60 -30.25
CA GLN A 304 23.61 14.73 -28.82
C GLN A 304 22.14 14.92 -28.51
N GLN A 305 21.65 14.29 -27.45
CA GLN A 305 20.28 14.48 -26.99
C GLN A 305 20.15 14.28 -25.48
N GLN A 306 19.39 15.17 -24.84
CA GLN A 306 19.11 15.11 -23.41
C GLN A 306 17.86 14.26 -23.14
N PHE A 307 17.93 13.41 -22.12
CA PHE A 307 16.81 12.62 -21.63
C PHE A 307 16.74 12.61 -20.11
N THR A 308 15.64 12.03 -19.60
CA THR A 308 15.53 11.63 -18.20
C THR A 308 15.69 10.12 -18.10
N PHE A 309 16.50 9.67 -17.14
CA PHE A 309 16.93 8.30 -17.01
C PHE A 309 16.62 7.71 -15.63
N LEU A 310 16.44 6.40 -15.60
CA LEU A 310 16.72 5.55 -14.46
C LEU A 310 18.14 4.99 -14.64
N ARG A 311 18.97 5.09 -13.60
CA ARG A 311 20.34 4.55 -13.60
C ARG A 311 20.35 3.24 -12.83
N LEU A 312 20.81 2.15 -13.44
CA LEU A 312 20.83 0.80 -12.86
C LEU A 312 22.24 0.24 -12.87
N GLN A 313 22.55 -0.59 -11.87
CA GLN A 313 23.79 -1.38 -11.88
C GLN A 313 23.68 -2.53 -12.89
N PRO A 314 24.64 -2.68 -13.83
CA PRO A 314 24.60 -3.76 -14.82
C PRO A 314 24.55 -5.16 -14.20
N SER A 315 25.12 -5.35 -13.00
CA SER A 315 25.08 -6.61 -12.24
C SER A 315 23.67 -7.06 -11.90
N LEU A 316 22.71 -6.14 -11.70
CA LEU A 316 21.30 -6.49 -11.43
C LEU A 316 20.65 -7.20 -12.61
N ILE A 317 21.03 -6.80 -13.84
CA ILE A 317 20.44 -7.31 -15.07
C ILE A 317 21.17 -8.56 -15.56
N TRP A 318 22.51 -8.55 -15.57
CA TRP A 318 23.30 -9.62 -16.19
C TRP A 318 24.08 -10.50 -15.22
N ALA A 319 24.31 -10.11 -13.97
CA ALA A 319 25.11 -10.88 -13.00
C ALA A 319 26.38 -11.52 -13.64
N ASP A 320 26.39 -12.85 -13.80
CA ASP A 320 27.49 -13.65 -14.37
C ASP A 320 27.31 -13.97 -15.88
N GLU A 321 26.22 -13.53 -16.50
CA GLU A 321 25.95 -13.71 -17.93
C GLU A 321 26.73 -12.70 -18.81
N THR A 322 26.92 -13.07 -20.08
CA THR A 322 27.59 -12.21 -21.06
C THR A 322 26.81 -10.93 -21.35
N ARG A 323 27.43 -9.78 -21.11
CA ARG A 323 26.85 -8.45 -21.34
C ARG A 323 26.92 -8.05 -22.82
N PRO A 324 25.98 -7.21 -23.31
CA PRO A 324 26.09 -6.56 -24.61
C PRO A 324 27.31 -5.66 -24.70
N THR A 325 27.77 -5.38 -25.92
CA THR A 325 28.86 -4.42 -26.17
C THR A 325 28.51 -3.05 -25.60
N GLU A 326 29.43 -2.44 -24.87
CA GLU A 326 29.25 -1.11 -24.28
C GLU A 326 29.01 -0.05 -25.36
N PHE A 327 28.27 0.99 -25.00
CA PHE A 327 28.06 2.15 -25.85
C PHE A 327 29.38 2.89 -26.05
N GLY A 328 29.76 3.14 -27.31
CA GLY A 328 31.01 3.81 -27.66
C GLY A 328 31.02 5.32 -27.43
N GLY A 329 29.86 5.92 -27.18
CA GLY A 329 29.72 7.33 -26.82
C GLY A 329 29.69 7.56 -25.30
N THR A 330 29.28 8.76 -24.87
CA THR A 330 29.21 9.13 -23.45
C THR A 330 27.80 9.48 -23.01
N VAL A 331 27.50 9.23 -21.72
CA VAL A 331 26.27 9.67 -21.06
C VAL A 331 26.69 10.56 -19.89
N GLU A 332 26.47 11.86 -20.02
CA GLU A 332 26.95 12.86 -19.06
C GLU A 332 25.78 13.41 -18.23
N PRO A 333 25.79 13.22 -16.89
CA PRO A 333 24.78 13.81 -16.01
C PRO A 333 24.83 15.34 -16.05
N VAL A 334 23.66 15.96 -16.18
CA VAL A 334 23.55 17.42 -16.06
C VAL A 334 23.50 17.76 -14.57
N LEU A 335 24.54 18.40 -14.07
CA LEU A 335 24.55 18.97 -12.73
C LEU A 335 23.61 20.19 -12.74
N ASP A 336 22.54 20.16 -11.93
CA ASP A 336 21.64 21.29 -11.73
C ASP A 336 22.40 22.39 -10.93
N VAL A 337 23.32 23.08 -11.61
CA VAL A 337 23.80 24.40 -11.19
C VAL A 337 22.84 25.38 -11.81
N GLU A 338 21.99 26.07 -11.03
CA GLU A 338 21.10 27.10 -11.57
C GLU A 338 21.90 28.13 -12.37
N PRO A 339 21.55 28.39 -13.65
CA PRO A 339 21.95 29.62 -14.29
C PRO A 339 20.73 30.42 -14.74
N ASP A 340 20.95 31.71 -14.69
CA ASP A 340 20.11 32.85 -15.00
C ASP A 340 19.27 32.74 -16.29
N GLN A 341 18.12 33.40 -16.30
CA GLN A 341 17.20 33.48 -17.44
C GLN A 341 17.87 34.19 -18.62
N THR A 342 17.87 33.60 -19.83
CA THR A 342 17.62 34.29 -21.12
C THR A 342 17.75 33.39 -22.38
N LEU A 343 16.71 33.45 -23.24
CA LEU A 343 16.69 33.20 -24.72
C LEU A 343 16.44 31.75 -25.26
N PRO A 344 15.91 31.55 -26.49
CA PRO A 344 14.51 31.18 -26.74
C PRO A 344 14.31 29.80 -27.43
N LEU A 345 13.10 29.24 -27.29
CA LEU A 345 12.67 27.99 -27.93
C LEU A 345 12.65 28.06 -29.48
N ALA A 346 13.24 27.05 -30.13
CA ALA A 346 13.04 26.73 -31.54
C ALA A 346 12.14 25.48 -31.71
N PRO A 347 11.42 25.33 -32.85
CA PRO A 347 10.19 24.54 -32.92
C PRO A 347 10.40 23.04 -33.17
N ILE A 348 9.52 22.25 -32.56
CA ILE A 348 9.40 20.79 -32.72
C ILE A 348 8.79 20.48 -34.10
N VAL A 349 9.53 19.81 -34.97
CA VAL A 349 9.01 19.23 -36.22
C VAL A 349 8.61 17.79 -35.96
N ALA A 350 7.31 17.51 -36.07
CA ALA A 350 6.73 16.18 -35.98
C ALA A 350 6.97 15.41 -37.29
N ASN A 351 7.65 14.26 -37.23
CA ASN A 351 7.67 13.28 -38.30
C ASN A 351 7.09 11.94 -37.81
N THR A 352 5.92 11.61 -38.35
CA THR A 352 5.28 10.29 -38.35
C THR A 352 6.02 9.35 -39.32
N PRO A 353 6.22 8.07 -38.97
CA PRO A 353 6.53 7.04 -39.97
C PRO A 353 5.27 6.29 -40.43
N SER A 354 5.15 6.13 -41.74
CA SER A 354 4.17 5.31 -42.46
C SER A 354 4.42 3.79 -42.30
N PRO A 355 3.42 2.92 -42.54
CA PRO A 355 3.49 1.49 -42.26
C PRO A 355 4.15 0.67 -43.40
N PRO A 356 4.81 -0.46 -43.10
CA PRO A 356 5.23 -1.41 -44.13
C PRO A 356 4.11 -2.41 -44.47
N ALA A 357 4.06 -2.77 -45.75
CA ALA A 357 3.16 -3.74 -46.37
C ALA A 357 3.59 -5.21 -46.09
N PRO A 358 2.70 -6.21 -46.33
CA PRO A 358 2.77 -7.53 -45.73
C PRO A 358 3.65 -8.52 -46.52
N TYR A 359 4.27 -9.48 -45.82
CA TYR A 359 4.81 -10.67 -46.45
C TYR A 359 4.55 -11.94 -45.63
N GLU A 360 4.40 -13.03 -46.36
CA GLU A 360 3.58 -14.21 -46.10
C GLU A 360 4.17 -15.25 -45.14
N SER A 361 3.24 -16.05 -44.59
CA SER A 361 3.45 -17.29 -43.86
C SER A 361 4.41 -18.28 -44.54
N SER A 362 5.26 -18.90 -43.74
CA SER A 362 5.68 -20.29 -43.99
C SER A 362 5.78 -21.06 -42.69
N LEU A 363 4.95 -22.11 -42.61
CA LEU A 363 4.95 -23.13 -41.57
C LEU A 363 6.17 -24.04 -41.76
N HIS A 364 6.97 -24.23 -40.71
CA HIS A 364 7.68 -25.50 -40.56
C HIS A 364 7.68 -26.02 -39.13
N ASN A 365 7.18 -27.24 -39.05
CA ASN A 365 6.93 -28.07 -37.90
C ASN A 365 8.17 -28.93 -37.69
N SER A 366 8.69 -29.03 -36.47
CA SER A 366 9.63 -30.09 -36.11
C SER A 366 9.41 -30.46 -34.65
N ARG A 367 8.69 -31.57 -34.46
CA ARG A 367 8.63 -32.33 -33.21
C ARG A 367 9.93 -33.09 -33.03
N SER A 368 10.46 -33.05 -31.82
CA SER A 368 11.28 -34.12 -31.26
C SER A 368 11.01 -34.23 -29.75
N SER A 369 10.83 -35.49 -29.36
CA SER A 369 10.28 -36.06 -28.14
C SER A 369 11.26 -36.21 -26.96
N GLU A 370 10.82 -35.81 -25.76
CA GLU A 370 10.89 -36.40 -24.39
C GLU A 370 12.10 -37.28 -23.92
N PRO A 371 12.44 -37.33 -22.60
CA PRO A 371 11.57 -37.96 -21.57
C PRO A 371 11.77 -37.41 -20.11
N PRO A 372 11.37 -38.09 -18.99
CA PRO A 372 10.41 -37.51 -18.03
C PRO A 372 11.00 -37.32 -16.61
N GLY A 373 10.83 -36.13 -16.03
CA GLY A 373 11.21 -35.84 -14.63
C GLY A 373 9.99 -35.88 -13.71
N ILE A 374 9.95 -36.87 -12.82
CA ILE A 374 8.96 -37.06 -11.77
C ILE A 374 9.04 -35.88 -10.78
N TYR A 375 7.94 -35.12 -10.63
CA TYR A 375 7.67 -34.29 -9.45
C TYR A 375 6.32 -34.73 -8.86
N PRO A 376 6.20 -34.86 -7.52
CA PRO A 376 4.93 -35.19 -6.85
C PRO A 376 3.90 -34.07 -7.05
N PRO A 377 2.59 -34.38 -7.01
CA PRO A 377 1.54 -33.41 -7.23
C PRO A 377 1.50 -32.37 -6.11
N GLU A 378 1.42 -31.11 -6.52
CA GLU A 378 1.03 -29.97 -5.69
C GLU A 378 -0.26 -30.31 -4.96
N ALA A 379 -0.28 -30.12 -3.64
CA ALA A 379 -1.51 -30.06 -2.89
C ALA A 379 -2.29 -28.83 -3.38
N ASP A 380 -3.52 -29.08 -3.77
CA ASP A 380 -4.49 -28.09 -4.22
C ASP A 380 -4.90 -27.21 -3.02
N ASP A 381 -4.18 -26.11 -2.80
CA ASP A 381 -4.48 -25.11 -1.75
C ASP A 381 -5.72 -24.25 -2.08
N SER A 382 -6.45 -24.56 -3.16
CA SER A 382 -7.64 -23.78 -3.56
C SER A 382 -8.84 -23.96 -2.63
N ASP A 383 -8.88 -25.06 -1.85
CA ASP A 383 -9.99 -25.38 -0.93
C ASP A 383 -9.94 -24.60 0.41
N TYR A 384 -8.81 -23.99 0.75
CA TYR A 384 -8.65 -23.21 2.00
C TYR A 384 -8.94 -21.70 1.84
N LEU A 385 -8.97 -21.20 0.60
CA LEU A 385 -9.18 -19.78 0.30
C LEU A 385 -10.64 -19.33 0.46
N GLY A 386 -11.61 -20.24 0.26
CA GLY A 386 -13.05 -19.94 0.40
C GLY A 386 -13.42 -19.48 1.81
N PRO A 387 -13.15 -20.29 2.84
CA PRO A 387 -13.44 -19.93 4.25
C PRO A 387 -12.65 -18.70 4.75
N LEU A 388 -11.44 -18.47 4.23
CA LEU A 388 -10.61 -17.31 4.54
C LEU A 388 -11.16 -15.98 4.00
N LEU A 389 -11.90 -16.02 2.89
CA LEU A 389 -12.57 -14.86 2.29
C LEU A 389 -13.86 -14.51 3.05
N GLU A 390 -14.63 -15.51 3.46
CA GLU A 390 -15.84 -15.36 4.28
C GLU A 390 -15.53 -14.79 5.67
N LEU A 391 -14.35 -15.07 6.24
CA LEU A 391 -13.92 -14.52 7.53
C LEU A 391 -13.83 -12.99 7.53
N PHE A 392 -13.57 -12.35 6.39
CA PHE A 392 -13.53 -10.89 6.27
C PHE A 392 -14.90 -10.26 5.94
N GLU A 393 -15.93 -11.07 5.69
CA GLU A 393 -17.33 -10.67 5.70
C GLU A 393 -17.87 -10.86 7.13
N MET A 394 -18.43 -9.81 7.74
CA MET A 394 -19.00 -9.91 9.09
C MET A 394 -20.40 -10.55 8.99
N PRO A 395 -20.75 -11.55 9.81
CA PRO A 395 -22.12 -12.01 9.96
C PRO A 395 -22.83 -11.15 11.00
N ASP A 396 -23.82 -10.38 10.59
CA ASP A 396 -24.80 -9.85 11.54
C ASP A 396 -25.86 -10.92 11.84
N SER A 397 -26.07 -11.12 13.12
CA SER A 397 -27.10 -11.97 13.70
C SER A 397 -28.50 -11.46 13.37
N ASP A 398 -29.29 -12.27 12.67
CA ASP A 398 -30.69 -12.49 13.07
C ASP A 398 -31.28 -13.74 12.41
N GLN A 399 -31.67 -14.72 13.24
CA GLN A 399 -32.58 -15.79 12.85
C GLN A 399 -34.02 -15.27 12.95
N GLY A 400 -34.72 -15.13 11.82
CA GLY A 400 -36.12 -14.72 11.85
C GLY A 400 -36.84 -14.67 10.50
N VAL A 401 -37.33 -15.83 10.06
CA VAL A 401 -38.54 -16.04 9.24
C VAL A 401 -38.56 -15.48 7.81
N ALA A 402 -38.47 -16.42 6.86
CA ALA A 402 -39.00 -16.25 5.51
C ALA A 402 -40.50 -15.90 5.55
N LEU A 403 -40.88 -14.74 5.01
CA LEU A 403 -42.14 -14.44 4.29
C LEU A 403 -42.26 -12.91 4.10
N ALA A 404 -41.98 -12.40 2.89
CA ALA A 404 -42.72 -11.34 2.19
C ALA A 404 -41.87 -10.66 1.11
N ASN A 405 -41.76 -11.31 -0.06
CA ASN A 405 -41.50 -10.57 -1.30
C ASN A 405 -42.71 -9.69 -1.63
N ALA A 406 -42.44 -8.47 -2.13
CA ALA A 406 -43.36 -7.51 -2.76
C ALA A 406 -43.80 -6.26 -1.96
N ARG A 407 -42.91 -5.66 -1.16
CA ARG A 407 -42.97 -4.21 -0.87
C ARG A 407 -41.58 -3.58 -1.02
N ASN A 408 -41.50 -2.45 -1.74
CA ASN A 408 -40.59 -1.32 -1.47
C ASN A 408 -39.21 -1.17 -2.18
N THR A 409 -39.15 -1.18 -3.52
CA THR A 409 -37.98 -0.65 -4.27
C THR A 409 -37.81 0.88 -4.15
N THR A 410 -38.87 1.62 -3.85
CA THR A 410 -38.83 3.08 -3.59
C THR A 410 -38.43 3.43 -2.16
N ASP A 411 -38.77 2.59 -1.19
CA ASP A 411 -38.53 2.83 0.24
C ASP A 411 -37.08 2.44 0.62
N GLN A 412 -36.54 1.34 0.08
CA GLN A 412 -35.10 1.01 0.22
C GLN A 412 -34.19 2.08 -0.40
N ASN A 413 -34.58 2.61 -1.56
CA ASN A 413 -33.87 3.72 -2.20
C ASN A 413 -34.00 5.05 -1.44
N ASN A 414 -34.90 5.20 -0.47
CA ASN A 414 -34.97 6.38 0.39
C ASN A 414 -34.23 6.15 1.70
N ASP A 415 -34.11 4.89 2.12
CA ASP A 415 -33.34 4.44 3.27
C ASP A 415 -31.84 4.69 3.06
N LEU A 416 -31.34 4.41 1.86
CA LEU A 416 -29.93 4.56 1.51
C LEU A 416 -29.39 5.99 1.69
N GLY A 417 -30.21 7.00 1.34
CA GLY A 417 -29.86 8.40 1.45
C GLY A 417 -29.92 8.89 2.89
N LYS A 418 -30.82 8.34 3.71
CA LYS A 418 -30.89 8.61 5.15
C LYS A 418 -29.67 8.01 5.86
N HIS A 419 -29.32 6.78 5.52
CA HIS A 419 -28.14 6.12 6.04
C HIS A 419 -26.85 6.87 5.63
N PHE A 420 -26.77 7.35 4.38
CA PHE A 420 -25.69 8.26 3.97
C PHE A 420 -25.61 9.51 4.84
N LEU A 421 -26.75 10.13 5.18
CA LEU A 421 -26.80 11.31 6.02
C LEU A 421 -26.35 11.02 7.47
N GLU A 422 -26.73 9.87 8.01
CA GLU A 422 -26.32 9.42 9.34
C GLU A 422 -24.82 9.13 9.39
N TRP A 423 -24.29 8.42 8.39
CA TRP A 423 -22.85 8.20 8.22
C TRP A 423 -22.10 9.53 8.10
N LEU A 424 -22.61 10.48 7.31
CA LEU A 424 -22.00 11.79 7.13
C LEU A 424 -21.92 12.56 8.46
N ARG A 425 -23.01 12.56 9.26
CA ARG A 425 -23.05 13.19 10.59
C ARG A 425 -22.05 12.54 11.55
N ALA A 426 -22.10 11.21 11.67
CA ALA A 426 -21.22 10.47 12.57
C ALA A 426 -19.74 10.66 12.20
N SER A 427 -19.44 10.68 10.89
CA SER A 427 -18.07 10.86 10.39
C SER A 427 -17.54 12.27 10.57
N LEU A 428 -18.40 13.29 10.56
CA LEU A 428 -18.02 14.67 10.91
C LEU A 428 -17.82 14.82 12.43
N GLN A 429 -18.68 14.21 13.25
CA GLN A 429 -18.59 14.24 14.72
C GLN A 429 -17.35 13.53 15.25
N ASN A 430 -17.00 12.37 14.69
CA ASN A 430 -15.83 11.57 15.10
C ASN A 430 -14.54 11.99 14.36
N HIS A 431 -14.57 13.09 13.61
CA HIS A 431 -13.43 13.60 12.81
C HIS A 431 -12.86 12.62 11.77
N ALA A 432 -13.59 11.57 11.39
CA ALA A 432 -13.22 10.63 10.33
C ALA A 432 -13.27 11.28 8.92
N LEU A 433 -14.13 12.30 8.76
CA LEU A 433 -14.12 13.19 7.60
C LEU A 433 -13.40 14.49 7.93
N ILE A 434 -12.23 14.67 7.32
CA ILE A 434 -11.47 15.92 7.41
C ILE A 434 -12.22 17.01 6.64
N ILE A 435 -12.37 18.19 7.26
CA ILE A 435 -13.00 19.38 6.68
C ILE A 435 -11.91 20.36 6.27
N ASN A 436 -12.06 21.00 5.11
CA ASN A 436 -11.22 22.10 4.62
C ASN A 436 -9.74 21.80 4.32
N ASP A 437 -9.35 20.54 4.28
CA ASP A 437 -8.05 20.13 3.77
C ASP A 437 -8.03 20.02 2.23
N SER A 438 -6.84 20.10 1.64
CA SER A 438 -6.60 19.90 0.20
C SER A 438 -7.13 18.58 -0.38
N ARG A 439 -7.23 17.52 0.43
CA ARG A 439 -7.77 16.20 0.05
C ARG A 439 -9.16 15.92 0.62
N ALA A 440 -9.74 16.85 1.36
CA ALA A 440 -11.04 16.70 1.99
C ALA A 440 -12.15 16.44 0.95
N LYS A 441 -13.18 15.70 1.38
CA LYS A 441 -14.42 15.50 0.60
C LYS A 441 -15.56 16.39 1.10
N VAL A 442 -15.33 17.11 2.18
CA VAL A 442 -16.25 18.08 2.78
C VAL A 442 -15.47 19.37 3.01
N HIS A 443 -16.04 20.47 2.55
CA HIS A 443 -15.53 21.82 2.80
C HIS A 443 -16.64 22.69 3.34
N THR A 444 -16.31 23.88 3.81
CA THR A 444 -17.27 24.94 4.12
C THR A 444 -17.04 26.13 3.21
N VAL A 445 -18.12 26.61 2.58
CA VAL A 445 -18.10 27.76 1.66
C VAL A 445 -19.41 28.53 1.86
N ASP A 446 -19.33 29.85 1.93
CA ASP A 446 -20.46 30.76 2.22
C ASP A 446 -21.32 30.29 3.42
N ASP A 447 -20.64 29.95 4.51
CA ASP A 447 -21.20 29.57 5.81
C ASP A 447 -22.08 28.30 5.77
N THR A 448 -21.89 27.45 4.77
CA THR A 448 -22.53 26.13 4.69
C THR A 448 -21.55 25.03 4.24
N TYR A 449 -21.96 23.78 4.44
CA TYR A 449 -21.22 22.60 3.99
C TYR A 449 -21.30 22.40 2.48
N PHE A 450 -20.15 22.11 1.88
CA PHE A 450 -19.95 21.75 0.49
C PHE A 450 -19.45 20.30 0.38
N LEU A 451 -20.29 19.40 -0.13
CA LEU A 451 -19.99 17.97 -0.28
C LEU A 451 -19.46 17.69 -1.68
N VAL A 452 -18.20 17.22 -1.80
CA VAL A 452 -17.52 17.03 -3.09
C VAL A 452 -18.00 15.75 -3.79
N THR A 453 -18.63 15.87 -4.96
CA THR A 453 -19.10 14.74 -5.78
C THR A 453 -18.13 14.43 -6.94
N PRO A 454 -17.94 13.15 -7.33
CA PRO A 454 -18.56 11.94 -6.78
C PRO A 454 -17.87 11.41 -5.50
N GLY A 455 -16.75 12.03 -5.11
CA GLY A 455 -15.84 11.47 -4.11
C GLY A 455 -16.46 11.17 -2.75
N ILE A 456 -17.40 11.98 -2.26
CA ILE A 456 -18.08 11.74 -0.98
C ILE A 456 -18.98 10.49 -1.02
N PHE A 457 -19.70 10.28 -2.13
CA PHE A 457 -20.60 9.13 -2.29
C PHE A 457 -19.82 7.85 -2.60
N GLN A 458 -18.72 7.96 -3.34
CA GLN A 458 -17.79 6.85 -3.55
C GLN A 458 -17.20 6.37 -2.23
N ARG A 459 -16.79 7.31 -1.37
CA ARG A 459 -16.28 6.99 -0.04
C ARG A 459 -17.33 6.29 0.83
N TYR A 460 -18.55 6.82 0.88
CA TYR A 460 -19.66 6.16 1.57
C TYR A 460 -19.93 4.75 1.02
N ALA A 461 -20.02 4.58 -0.29
CA ALA A 461 -20.28 3.26 -0.90
C ALA A 461 -19.16 2.25 -0.61
N MET A 462 -17.93 2.73 -0.40
CA MET A 462 -16.78 1.90 -0.03
C MET A 462 -16.75 1.54 1.47
N GLU A 463 -17.16 2.46 2.35
CA GLU A 463 -17.19 2.25 3.81
C GLU A 463 -18.45 1.52 4.27
N CYS A 464 -19.59 1.70 3.59
CA CYS A 464 -20.89 1.09 3.92
C CYS A 464 -21.32 0.09 2.83
N GLN A 465 -20.44 -0.84 2.46
CA GLN A 465 -20.70 -1.81 1.38
C GLN A 465 -21.96 -2.65 1.62
N GLU A 466 -22.27 -2.96 2.88
CA GLU A 466 -23.48 -3.69 3.30
C GLU A 466 -24.78 -3.02 2.81
N GLN A 467 -24.80 -1.68 2.77
CA GLN A 467 -25.98 -0.92 2.36
C GLN A 467 -26.16 -0.86 0.84
N VAL A 468 -25.08 -1.13 0.08
CA VAL A 468 -25.07 -1.10 -1.39
C VAL A 468 -24.81 -2.48 -2.01
N VAL A 469 -24.73 -3.55 -1.21
CA VAL A 469 -24.36 -4.91 -1.65
C VAL A 469 -25.32 -5.48 -2.70
N HIS A 470 -26.59 -5.04 -2.67
CA HIS A 470 -27.62 -5.44 -3.62
C HIS A 470 -27.61 -4.61 -4.92
N ILE A 471 -26.72 -3.63 -5.03
CA ILE A 471 -26.59 -2.72 -6.17
C ILE A 471 -25.27 -3.05 -6.87
N ASP A 472 -25.28 -3.10 -8.20
CA ASP A 472 -24.06 -3.30 -8.98
C ASP A 472 -22.98 -2.29 -8.56
N SER A 473 -21.74 -2.76 -8.40
CA SER A 473 -20.61 -1.95 -7.92
C SER A 473 -20.40 -0.65 -8.71
N THR A 474 -20.75 -0.63 -10.01
CA THR A 474 -20.68 0.56 -10.87
C THR A 474 -21.83 1.55 -10.62
N GLU A 475 -22.97 1.08 -10.11
CA GLU A 475 -24.18 1.85 -9.80
C GLU A 475 -24.36 2.11 -8.29
N ALA A 476 -23.48 1.60 -7.44
CA ALA A 476 -23.53 1.82 -5.99
C ALA A 476 -23.51 3.30 -5.62
N TRP A 477 -22.44 4.04 -5.95
CA TRP A 477 -22.36 5.47 -5.60
C TRP A 477 -23.39 6.36 -6.35
N PRO A 478 -23.72 6.13 -7.64
CA PRO A 478 -24.80 6.88 -8.29
C PRO A 478 -26.17 6.65 -7.64
N SER A 479 -26.43 5.45 -7.11
CA SER A 479 -27.69 5.15 -6.41
C SER A 479 -27.77 5.88 -5.07
N VAL A 480 -26.68 5.92 -4.31
CA VAL A 480 -26.59 6.74 -3.08
C VAL A 480 -26.79 8.22 -3.39
N GLN A 481 -26.13 8.73 -4.43
CA GLN A 481 -26.25 10.13 -4.82
C GLN A 481 -27.69 10.49 -5.23
N LYS A 482 -28.34 9.67 -6.06
CA LYS A 482 -29.76 9.84 -6.42
C LYS A 482 -30.67 9.77 -5.20
N SER A 483 -30.36 8.90 -4.24
CA SER A 483 -31.11 8.78 -2.98
C SER A 483 -30.98 10.03 -2.12
N PHE A 484 -29.76 10.53 -1.92
CA PHE A 484 -29.50 11.78 -1.21
C PHE A 484 -30.22 12.97 -1.85
N GLU A 485 -30.20 13.09 -3.19
CA GLU A 485 -30.89 14.18 -3.89
C GLU A 485 -32.41 14.19 -3.64
N LYS A 486 -33.03 13.02 -3.42
CA LYS A 486 -34.46 12.91 -3.09
C LYS A 486 -34.80 13.42 -1.69
N LEU A 487 -33.84 13.45 -0.77
CA LEU A 487 -34.02 14.04 0.55
C LEU A 487 -34.17 15.57 0.51
N ASN A 488 -33.79 16.21 -0.60
CA ASN A 488 -33.93 17.66 -0.82
C ASN A 488 -33.24 18.53 0.25
N LEU A 489 -32.14 18.06 0.83
CA LEU A 489 -31.34 18.80 1.83
C LEU A 489 -30.27 19.71 1.20
N HIS A 490 -30.04 19.58 -0.11
CA HIS A 490 -29.10 20.41 -0.87
C HIS A 490 -29.77 21.61 -1.57
N ASN A 491 -29.03 22.70 -1.71
CA ASN A 491 -29.41 23.87 -2.49
C ASN A 491 -29.36 23.55 -3.98
N ARG A 492 -30.39 23.99 -4.72
CA ARG A 492 -30.44 23.91 -6.18
C ARG A 492 -30.10 25.28 -6.78
N LYS A 493 -29.41 25.28 -7.90
CA LYS A 493 -29.15 26.51 -8.67
C LYS A 493 -30.43 27.06 -9.29
N PRO A 494 -30.48 28.36 -9.66
CA PRO A 494 -31.62 28.94 -10.38
C PRO A 494 -31.96 28.26 -11.71
N ASN A 495 -30.97 27.66 -12.36
CA ASN A 495 -31.13 26.90 -13.62
C ASN A 495 -31.68 25.47 -13.41
N GLY A 496 -31.94 25.05 -12.17
CA GLY A 496 -32.48 23.73 -11.82
C GLY A 496 -31.44 22.64 -11.56
N GLU A 497 -30.14 22.92 -11.71
CA GLU A 497 -29.07 21.96 -11.42
C GLU A 497 -28.82 21.80 -9.90
N ASN A 498 -28.43 20.60 -9.49
CA ASN A 498 -28.13 20.30 -8.08
C ASN A 498 -26.64 20.52 -7.71
N ILE A 499 -25.74 20.50 -8.69
CA ILE A 499 -24.29 20.47 -8.47
C ILE A 499 -23.69 21.85 -8.70
N TRP A 500 -23.09 22.40 -7.64
CA TRP A 500 -22.38 23.67 -7.62
C TRP A 500 -20.91 23.48 -7.94
N THR A 501 -20.31 24.50 -8.55
CA THR A 501 -18.87 24.53 -8.82
C THR A 501 -18.21 25.58 -7.94
N CYS A 502 -17.17 25.18 -7.22
CA CYS A 502 -16.28 26.08 -6.50
C CYS A 502 -14.96 26.22 -7.25
N GLN A 503 -14.45 27.45 -7.36
CA GLN A 503 -13.08 27.69 -7.76
C GLN A 503 -12.14 27.47 -6.57
N VAL A 504 -11.10 26.69 -6.80
CA VAL A 504 -10.00 26.50 -5.85
C VAL A 504 -8.88 27.47 -6.21
N GLN A 505 -8.59 28.43 -5.34
CA GLN A 505 -7.49 29.38 -5.49
C GLN A 505 -6.46 29.18 -4.38
N GLY A 506 -5.52 28.26 -4.59
CA GLY A 506 -4.38 28.07 -3.72
C GLY A 506 -3.14 28.85 -4.18
N PRO A 507 -2.10 28.98 -3.34
CA PRO A 507 -0.87 29.73 -3.67
C PRO A 507 -0.10 29.21 -4.89
N ARG A 508 -0.28 27.92 -5.25
CA ARG A 508 0.49 27.22 -6.30
C ARG A 508 -0.36 26.52 -7.36
N LYS A 509 -1.68 26.41 -7.19
CA LYS A 509 -2.58 25.69 -8.10
C LYS A 509 -3.96 26.34 -8.16
N ARG A 510 -4.55 26.38 -9.36
CA ARG A 510 -5.95 26.76 -9.61
C ARG A 510 -6.71 25.53 -10.09
N GLY A 511 -7.91 25.32 -9.57
CA GLY A 511 -8.73 24.16 -9.90
C GLY A 511 -10.22 24.45 -9.77
N LYS A 512 -11.05 23.45 -10.09
CA LYS A 512 -12.49 23.48 -9.88
C LYS A 512 -12.90 22.25 -9.09
N LEU A 513 -13.81 22.42 -8.14
CA LEU A 513 -14.46 21.32 -7.42
C LEU A 513 -15.96 21.38 -7.66
N ASN A 514 -16.58 20.22 -7.86
CA ASN A 514 -18.01 20.10 -8.03
C ASN A 514 -18.61 19.42 -6.79
N GLY A 515 -19.77 19.91 -6.34
CA GLY A 515 -20.34 19.46 -5.09
C GLY A 515 -21.74 19.99 -4.79
N TYR A 516 -22.29 19.53 -3.67
CA TYR A 516 -23.60 19.94 -3.17
C TYR A 516 -23.43 20.93 -2.02
N LEU A 517 -24.16 22.04 -2.06
CA LEU A 517 -24.28 22.96 -0.91
C LEU A 517 -25.45 22.53 -0.04
N ILE A 518 -25.26 22.43 1.27
CA ILE A 518 -26.32 22.06 2.21
C ILE A 518 -27.20 23.29 2.54
N LYS A 519 -28.52 23.09 2.63
CA LYS A 519 -29.48 24.17 2.93
C LYS A 519 -29.31 24.71 4.34
N ASN A 520 -29.25 23.81 5.31
CA ASN A 520 -29.17 24.14 6.71
C ASN A 520 -27.96 23.41 7.34
N PRO A 521 -26.86 24.10 7.65
CA PRO A 521 -25.66 23.46 8.18
C PRO A 521 -25.89 22.73 9.52
N LEU A 522 -26.90 23.15 10.30
CA LEU A 522 -27.31 22.49 11.55
C LEU A 522 -27.82 21.07 11.33
N GLU A 523 -28.21 20.71 10.10
CA GLU A 523 -28.58 19.34 9.77
C GLU A 523 -27.40 18.38 9.76
N LEU A 524 -26.15 18.87 9.70
CA LEU A 524 -24.94 18.04 9.69
C LEU A 524 -24.14 18.16 10.99
N SER A 525 -23.95 19.37 11.51
CA SER A 525 -23.31 19.58 12.81
C SER A 525 -23.74 20.91 13.43
N PRO A 526 -23.93 20.99 14.75
CA PRO A 526 -24.22 22.23 15.47
C PRO A 526 -22.99 23.14 15.69
N ASP A 527 -21.78 22.68 15.36
CA ASP A 527 -20.54 23.43 15.62
C ASP A 527 -20.30 24.56 14.60
N GLY A 528 -19.61 25.62 15.06
CA GLY A 528 -19.32 26.80 14.25
C GLY A 528 -18.48 26.49 13.02
N LEU A 529 -18.94 26.93 11.84
CA LEU A 529 -18.27 26.72 10.56
C LEU A 529 -17.25 27.82 10.29
N SER A 530 -15.99 27.44 10.07
CA SER A 530 -14.99 28.33 9.45
C SER A 530 -14.95 28.02 7.95
N ASN A 531 -15.21 28.99 7.09
CA ASN A 531 -15.13 28.80 5.64
C ASN A 531 -13.70 28.48 5.19
N ASN A 532 -13.59 27.71 4.12
CA ASN A 532 -12.33 27.45 3.45
C ASN A 532 -11.83 28.72 2.75
N PRO A 533 -10.67 29.28 3.13
CA PRO A 533 -10.18 30.52 2.54
C PRO A 533 -9.76 30.38 1.06
N PHE A 534 -9.57 29.14 0.58
CA PHE A 534 -9.13 28.84 -0.78
C PHE A 534 -10.26 28.44 -1.72
N LEU A 535 -11.50 28.36 -1.25
CA LEU A 535 -12.66 28.05 -2.07
C LEU A 535 -13.57 29.26 -2.19
N ARG A 536 -14.04 29.51 -3.41
CA ARG A 536 -15.09 30.49 -3.69
C ARG A 536 -16.11 29.87 -4.62
N LEU A 537 -17.40 30.06 -4.31
CA LEU A 537 -18.47 29.72 -5.23
C LEU A 537 -18.33 30.57 -6.49
N THR A 538 -18.46 29.94 -7.65
CA THR A 538 -18.60 30.68 -8.89
C THR A 538 -20.06 31.02 -9.08
N ASP A 539 -20.38 32.32 -9.13
CA ASP A 539 -21.69 32.78 -9.57
C ASP A 539 -21.95 32.22 -10.97
N SER A 540 -23.07 31.50 -11.10
CA SER A 540 -23.57 30.98 -12.38
C SER A 540 -24.41 32.03 -13.09
#